data_AF-A0A9E5YTX5-F1
#
_entry.id   AF-A0A9E5YTX5-F1
#
_cell.length_a   1.000
_cell.length_b   1.000
_cell.length_c   1.000
_cell.angle_alpha   90.00
_cell.angle_beta   90.00
_cell.angle_gamma   90.00
#
_symmetry.space_group_name_H-M   'P 1'
#
loop_
_entity.id
_entity.type
_entity.pdbx_description
1 polymer ?
#
loop_
_entity_poly.entity_id
_entity_poly.type
_entity_poly.pdbx_seq_one_letter_code
_entity_poly.pdbx_strand_id
1 'polypeptide(L)'
;MKVFKPALVIWIIVLALLFSFSPQALFAQSKYSISTESFPLQGSEQGECVKLVRKLRPDVDTTVAPTDPETMAAFTMFENAKQKGVLQTGKVPRVGAVIVWGEKFAEDTGHVGIVKEIKADGTIVVIDSNLGRDHKVQETPYEKDEYEKQLKDGKILGFIYERKEIYNKKITQIDELVDGVYRYLLDRTVDESGKQFYKDMLLSGKTINDVENSIRNSDEYRLKTRLTNVAKSVVAKRTGSEIPALSMPPIEMKTAMTTPAFLAPGIDTSTETSQNQTTKNVEDTGTLSTGGGDRPTTHYGYYVGMVTKDDVGSRSYADDVVTDSRQNFDSSNIMVGDNADTYHILDGSQDYNDPTITSMKVQGRTVISGLPVAVEHEEYGYNPSMEWGRWVLNDLVFDGQYNYYVDNKGWYVFGDVTTNNQMDYLAAKNISAAYTGKSYGTYWIGPGGYLNKVKMEGTFSSDVSFSSRTISNFDLSVSGDGHNASISNASGSFSGSSSHFALDGNSGQWKIDGISAGVDDKGGYGSVYGPNGERIGGVWGMHNDASNKHAVGAFKGNK
;
A
#
# COMPACT_ATOMS: atom_id res chain seq x y z
N MET A 1 24.36 67.00 22.36
CA MET A 1 24.33 65.94 21.31
C MET A 1 23.91 64.64 21.97
N LYS A 2 22.68 64.17 21.71
CA LYS A 2 22.16 62.88 22.20
C LYS A 2 22.05 61.95 21.00
N VAL A 3 22.75 60.83 21.05
CA VAL A 3 22.79 59.81 19.99
C VAL A 3 21.57 58.89 20.16
N PHE A 4 20.71 58.85 19.14
CA PHE A 4 19.53 57.98 19.05
C PHE A 4 19.92 56.56 18.62
N LYS A 5 19.34 55.53 19.25
CA LYS A 5 19.63 54.10 19.00
C LYS A 5 18.84 53.57 17.78
N PRO A 6 19.44 52.78 16.87
CA PRO A 6 18.81 52.30 15.63
C PRO A 6 17.99 51.00 15.76
N ALA A 7 17.69 50.53 16.97
CA ALA A 7 17.04 49.23 17.18
C ALA A 7 15.52 49.21 16.90
N LEU A 8 14.86 50.37 16.83
CA LEU A 8 13.39 50.46 16.69
C LEU A 8 12.90 50.41 15.23
N VAL A 9 13.75 50.76 14.26
CA VAL A 9 13.36 50.84 12.84
C VAL A 9 13.28 49.45 12.19
N ILE A 10 14.04 48.48 12.68
CA ILE A 10 14.06 47.12 12.12
C ILE A 10 12.78 46.35 12.50
N TRP A 11 12.19 46.62 13.67
CA TRP A 11 10.95 45.95 14.09
C TRP A 11 9.71 46.44 13.32
N ILE A 12 9.68 47.72 12.90
CA ILE A 12 8.54 48.27 12.15
C ILE A 12 8.54 47.78 10.69
N ILE A 13 9.71 47.54 10.10
CA ILE A 13 9.82 47.03 8.72
C ILE A 13 9.44 45.54 8.64
N VAL A 14 9.76 44.74 9.66
CA VAL A 14 9.34 43.31 9.72
C VAL A 14 7.84 43.18 9.97
N LEU A 15 7.23 44.08 10.75
CA LEU A 15 5.78 44.05 11.01
C LEU A 15 4.94 44.56 9.81
N ALA A 16 5.49 45.45 8.98
CA ALA A 16 4.82 45.96 7.79
C ALA A 16 4.85 44.98 6.60
N LEU A 17 5.83 44.07 6.53
CA LEU A 17 5.89 43.01 5.50
C LEU A 17 4.98 41.81 5.79
N LEU A 18 4.44 41.70 7.00
CA LEU A 18 3.52 40.62 7.41
C LEU A 18 2.04 40.93 7.13
N PHE A 19 1.69 42.15 6.68
CA PHE A 19 0.29 42.55 6.45
C PHE A 19 -0.07 42.93 5.00
N SER A 20 0.79 42.61 4.03
CA SER A 20 0.51 42.88 2.61
C SER A 20 0.72 41.64 1.74
N PHE A 21 -0.11 40.62 1.89
CA PHE A 21 -0.28 39.59 0.88
C PHE A 21 -1.77 39.30 0.67
N SER A 22 -2.32 39.88 -0.39
CA SER A 22 -3.56 39.39 -1.00
C SER A 22 -3.25 38.08 -1.73
N PRO A 23 -3.93 36.96 -1.43
CA PRO A 23 -3.77 35.75 -2.23
C PRO A 23 -4.62 35.91 -3.50
N GLN A 24 -4.02 36.47 -4.55
CA GLN A 24 -4.55 36.34 -5.90
C GLN A 24 -3.55 35.56 -6.76
N ALA A 25 -4.08 34.48 -7.34
CA ALA A 25 -3.56 33.71 -8.46
C ALA A 25 -2.34 32.80 -8.22
N LEU A 26 -2.63 31.56 -7.82
CA LEU A 26 -1.92 30.38 -8.32
C LEU A 26 -2.87 29.17 -8.33
N PHE A 27 -3.81 29.17 -9.28
CA PHE A 27 -4.63 28.00 -9.58
C PHE A 27 -4.10 27.34 -10.85
N ALA A 28 -3.32 26.27 -10.69
CA ALA A 28 -3.04 25.34 -11.78
C ALA A 28 -4.21 24.36 -11.91
N GLN A 29 -4.87 24.35 -13.07
CA GLN A 29 -5.97 23.45 -13.41
C GLN A 29 -5.52 21.97 -13.35
N SER A 30 -6.29 21.12 -12.66
CA SER A 30 -6.15 19.65 -12.67
C SER A 30 -7.09 19.05 -13.70
N LYS A 31 -6.60 18.15 -14.55
CA LYS A 31 -7.41 17.30 -15.40
C LYS A 31 -7.60 15.95 -14.70
N TYR A 32 -8.84 15.58 -14.41
CA TYR A 32 -9.19 14.16 -14.32
C TYR A 32 -8.96 13.55 -15.71
N SER A 33 -7.98 12.65 -15.91
CA SER A 33 -7.82 11.96 -17.19
C SER A 33 -8.72 10.73 -17.22
N ILE A 34 -10.04 10.96 -17.34
CA ILE A 34 -10.91 9.91 -17.86
C ILE A 34 -10.62 9.87 -19.35
N SER A 35 -9.94 8.81 -19.80
CA SER A 35 -9.70 8.59 -21.22
C SER A 35 -11.05 8.57 -21.94
N THR A 36 -11.28 9.55 -22.82
CA THR A 36 -12.45 9.61 -23.70
C THR A 36 -12.26 8.70 -24.93
N GLU A 37 -11.28 7.79 -24.92
CA GLU A 37 -11.12 6.84 -26.01
C GLU A 37 -12.42 6.08 -26.23
N SER A 38 -12.84 6.09 -27.50
CA SER A 38 -14.18 5.79 -27.98
C SER A 38 -14.83 4.63 -27.23
N PHE A 39 -15.81 4.93 -26.37
CA PHE A 39 -16.73 3.91 -25.87
C PHE A 39 -17.69 3.56 -27.00
N PRO A 40 -17.65 2.33 -27.55
CA PRO A 40 -18.67 1.91 -28.50
C PRO A 40 -19.97 1.66 -27.73
N LEU A 41 -20.77 2.70 -27.54
CA LEU A 41 -22.16 2.54 -27.12
C LEU A 41 -22.94 2.06 -28.35
N GLN A 42 -23.30 0.78 -28.37
CA GLN A 42 -24.07 0.18 -29.46
C GLN A 42 -25.56 0.38 -29.20
N GLY A 43 -26.20 1.24 -29.99
CA GLY A 43 -27.67 1.36 -30.07
C GLY A 43 -28.27 2.59 -29.40
N SER A 44 -29.46 2.98 -29.87
CA SER A 44 -30.26 4.10 -29.34
C SER A 44 -31.05 3.73 -28.09
N GLU A 45 -30.48 2.88 -27.24
CA GLU A 45 -31.21 2.26 -26.14
C GLU A 45 -31.34 3.22 -24.95
N GLN A 46 -32.52 3.25 -24.34
CA GLN A 46 -32.75 3.99 -23.11
C GLN A 46 -31.75 3.54 -22.04
N GLY A 47 -31.16 4.50 -21.32
CA GLY A 47 -30.32 4.21 -20.16
C GLY A 47 -28.81 4.18 -20.35
N GLU A 48 -28.29 4.60 -21.51
CA GLU A 48 -26.84 4.76 -21.72
C GLU A 48 -26.19 5.72 -20.70
N CYS A 49 -26.87 6.79 -20.30
CA CYS A 49 -26.37 7.69 -19.25
C CYS A 49 -26.25 6.98 -17.89
N VAL A 50 -27.18 6.06 -17.56
CA VAL A 50 -27.10 5.24 -16.34
C VAL A 50 -25.99 4.19 -16.45
N LYS A 51 -25.79 3.56 -17.62
CA LYS A 51 -24.65 2.65 -17.87
C LYS A 51 -23.31 3.38 -17.66
N LEU A 52 -23.19 4.59 -18.20
CA LEU A 52 -22.02 5.45 -18.03
C LEU A 52 -21.78 5.75 -16.54
N VAL A 53 -22.82 6.12 -15.80
CA VAL A 53 -22.71 6.36 -14.36
C VAL A 53 -22.27 5.11 -13.61
N ARG A 54 -22.86 3.94 -13.87
CA ARG A 54 -22.45 2.68 -13.21
C ARG A 54 -20.99 2.33 -13.47
N LYS A 55 -20.51 2.57 -14.69
CA LYS A 55 -19.12 2.31 -15.07
C LYS A 55 -18.16 3.24 -14.36
N LEU A 56 -18.48 4.53 -14.29
CA LEU A 56 -17.62 5.56 -13.71
C LEU A 56 -17.79 5.71 -12.18
N ARG A 57 -18.92 5.25 -11.63
CA ARG A 57 -19.29 5.28 -10.21
C ARG A 57 -19.87 3.93 -9.77
N PRO A 58 -19.05 2.85 -9.75
CA PRO A 58 -19.48 1.52 -9.32
C PRO A 58 -19.91 1.48 -7.85
N ASP A 59 -19.60 2.53 -7.08
CA ASP A 59 -20.00 2.71 -5.70
C ASP A 59 -21.46 3.17 -5.52
N VAL A 60 -22.11 3.65 -6.59
CA VAL A 60 -23.55 3.98 -6.55
C VAL A 60 -24.33 2.69 -6.39
N ASP A 61 -25.16 2.64 -5.35
CA ASP A 61 -26.01 1.49 -5.02
C ASP A 61 -26.81 1.04 -6.26
N THR A 62 -26.81 -0.25 -6.58
CA THR A 62 -27.55 -0.79 -7.74
C THR A 62 -29.06 -0.64 -7.62
N THR A 63 -29.56 -0.45 -6.39
CA THR A 63 -30.96 -0.05 -6.15
C THR A 63 -31.20 1.43 -6.43
N VAL A 64 -30.15 2.25 -6.51
CA VAL A 64 -30.20 3.64 -6.98
C VAL A 64 -29.98 3.71 -8.49
N ALA A 65 -28.96 3.04 -9.03
CA ALA A 65 -28.71 2.93 -10.46
C ALA A 65 -29.13 1.54 -10.98
N PRO A 66 -30.41 1.36 -11.39
CA PRO A 66 -30.96 0.05 -11.74
C PRO A 66 -30.19 -0.62 -12.89
N THR A 67 -30.23 -1.94 -12.90
CA THR A 67 -29.50 -2.79 -13.86
C THR A 67 -30.39 -3.36 -14.96
N ASP A 68 -31.71 -3.31 -14.77
CA ASP A 68 -32.70 -3.85 -15.69
C ASP A 68 -32.97 -2.84 -16.82
N PRO A 69 -32.68 -3.18 -18.09
CA PRO A 69 -32.87 -2.30 -19.24
C PRO A 69 -34.25 -1.63 -19.32
N GLU A 70 -35.32 -2.29 -18.84
CA GLU A 70 -36.68 -1.73 -18.84
C GLU A 70 -36.86 -0.59 -17.83
N THR A 71 -35.95 -0.48 -16.85
CA THR A 71 -35.99 0.50 -15.75
C THR A 71 -34.79 1.42 -15.70
N MET A 72 -33.84 1.29 -16.65
CA MET A 72 -32.60 2.09 -16.74
C MET A 72 -32.82 3.55 -17.16
N ALA A 73 -33.95 4.16 -16.80
CA ALA A 73 -34.16 5.59 -16.98
C ALA A 73 -33.40 6.39 -15.89
N ALA A 74 -32.83 7.53 -16.29
CA ALA A 74 -32.25 8.49 -15.35
C ALA A 74 -33.29 8.98 -14.34
N PHE A 75 -34.57 9.07 -14.74
CA PHE A 75 -35.67 9.38 -13.83
C PHE A 75 -35.92 8.29 -12.78
N THR A 76 -35.79 7.00 -13.12
CA THR A 76 -35.84 5.92 -12.13
C THR A 76 -34.69 6.07 -11.13
N MET A 77 -33.49 6.40 -11.62
CA MET A 77 -32.33 6.65 -10.76
C MET A 77 -32.56 7.82 -9.80
N PHE A 78 -33.23 8.88 -10.26
CA PHE A 78 -33.68 10.00 -9.44
C PHE A 78 -34.64 9.56 -8.32
N GLU A 79 -35.75 8.89 -8.65
CA GLU A 79 -36.75 8.49 -7.67
C GLU A 79 -36.18 7.50 -6.66
N ASN A 80 -35.32 6.58 -7.10
CA ASN A 80 -34.62 5.67 -6.21
C ASN A 80 -33.66 6.42 -5.26
N ALA A 81 -32.87 7.36 -5.78
CA ALA A 81 -31.98 8.18 -4.97
C ALA A 81 -32.74 9.01 -3.92
N LYS A 82 -33.91 9.54 -4.30
CA LYS A 82 -34.82 10.28 -3.43
C LYS A 82 -35.42 9.38 -2.36
N GLN A 83 -35.94 8.21 -2.71
CA GLN A 83 -36.48 7.23 -1.77
C GLN A 83 -35.43 6.76 -0.75
N LYS A 84 -34.18 6.61 -1.20
CA LYS A 84 -33.03 6.23 -0.36
C LYS A 84 -32.46 7.39 0.46
N GLY A 85 -32.95 8.62 0.26
CA GLY A 85 -32.44 9.81 0.95
C GLY A 85 -31.00 10.20 0.59
N VAL A 86 -30.49 9.71 -0.55
CA VAL A 86 -29.12 10.02 -1.03
C VAL A 86 -29.08 11.17 -2.03
N LEU A 87 -30.24 11.57 -2.55
CA LEU A 87 -30.39 12.75 -3.39
C LEU A 87 -30.22 14.04 -2.58
N GLN A 88 -29.36 14.93 -3.07
CA GLN A 88 -29.05 16.23 -2.46
C GLN A 88 -29.62 17.36 -3.32
N THR A 89 -30.73 17.95 -2.86
CA THR A 89 -31.40 19.06 -3.53
C THR A 89 -30.92 20.40 -2.97
N GLY A 90 -30.75 21.41 -3.84
CA GLY A 90 -30.30 22.75 -3.44
C GLY A 90 -28.88 22.81 -2.82
N LYS A 91 -28.07 21.76 -3.03
CA LYS A 91 -26.66 21.71 -2.60
C LYS A 91 -25.73 22.02 -3.77
N VAL A 92 -24.54 22.50 -3.45
CA VAL A 92 -23.48 22.78 -4.43
C VAL A 92 -22.92 21.45 -4.98
N PRO A 93 -22.63 21.34 -6.28
CA PRO A 93 -21.97 20.15 -6.84
C PRO A 93 -20.63 19.84 -6.14
N ARG A 94 -20.22 18.58 -6.21
CA ARG A 94 -18.88 18.11 -5.81
C ARG A 94 -18.29 17.28 -6.94
N VAL A 95 -16.96 17.29 -7.07
CA VAL A 95 -16.28 16.37 -8.00
C VAL A 95 -16.67 14.93 -7.67
N GLY A 96 -16.91 14.14 -8.72
CA GLY A 96 -17.41 12.77 -8.67
C GLY A 96 -18.92 12.65 -8.51
N ALA A 97 -19.66 13.69 -8.10
CA ALA A 97 -21.11 13.60 -7.91
C ALA A 97 -21.85 13.24 -9.21
N VAL A 98 -22.92 12.46 -9.11
CA VAL A 98 -23.84 12.26 -10.23
C VAL A 98 -24.81 13.43 -10.24
N ILE A 99 -24.79 14.23 -11.30
CA ILE A 99 -25.80 15.27 -11.54
C ILE A 99 -27.01 14.63 -12.21
N VAL A 100 -28.20 15.04 -11.79
CA VAL A 100 -29.47 14.49 -12.25
C VAL A 100 -30.32 15.61 -12.83
N TRP A 101 -30.68 15.53 -14.11
CA TRP A 101 -31.56 16.48 -14.77
C TRP A 101 -32.97 15.92 -14.95
N GLY A 102 -33.96 16.80 -14.78
CA GLY A 102 -35.34 16.57 -15.12
C GLY A 102 -35.65 17.30 -16.42
N GLU A 103 -36.10 16.59 -17.45
CA GLU A 103 -36.52 17.25 -18.68
C GLU A 103 -37.91 17.88 -18.54
N LYS A 104 -38.06 19.08 -19.10
CA LYS A 104 -39.35 19.74 -19.31
C LYS A 104 -39.90 19.49 -20.72
N PHE A 105 -39.24 18.64 -21.51
CA PHE A 105 -39.52 18.41 -22.93
C PHE A 105 -39.77 16.93 -23.19
N ALA A 106 -41.01 16.49 -22.93
CA ALA A 106 -41.59 15.22 -23.37
C ALA A 106 -40.95 13.92 -22.84
N GLU A 107 -41.71 13.22 -21.99
CA GLU A 107 -41.61 11.78 -21.67
C GLU A 107 -40.45 11.36 -20.72
N ASP A 108 -40.74 11.38 -19.41
CA ASP A 108 -40.35 10.46 -18.30
C ASP A 108 -38.94 9.87 -18.18
N THR A 109 -37.96 10.24 -19.01
CA THR A 109 -36.67 9.52 -19.10
C THR A 109 -35.56 10.15 -18.27
N GLY A 110 -35.52 11.49 -18.16
CA GLY A 110 -34.50 12.24 -17.42
C GLY A 110 -33.08 12.11 -18.01
N HIS A 111 -32.09 12.76 -17.39
CA HIS A 111 -30.67 12.58 -17.76
C HIS A 111 -29.76 12.54 -16.54
N VAL A 112 -28.62 11.87 -16.66
CA VAL A 112 -27.58 11.84 -15.63
C VAL A 112 -26.18 12.00 -16.22
N GLY A 113 -25.29 12.60 -15.43
CA GLY A 113 -23.90 12.79 -15.78
C GLY A 113 -23.04 12.82 -14.52
N ILE A 114 -21.72 12.88 -14.68
CA ILE A 114 -20.78 12.91 -13.56
C ILE A 114 -20.01 14.22 -13.56
N VAL A 115 -20.04 14.93 -12.45
CA VAL A 115 -19.22 16.13 -12.24
C VAL A 115 -17.74 15.70 -12.22
N LYS A 116 -17.03 15.98 -13.30
CA LYS A 116 -15.61 15.65 -13.47
C LYS A 116 -14.70 16.63 -12.72
N GLU A 117 -15.04 17.90 -12.79
CA GLU A 117 -14.19 19.01 -12.36
C GLU A 117 -15.08 20.18 -11.92
N ILE A 118 -14.61 20.94 -10.93
CA ILE A 118 -15.17 22.25 -10.57
C ILE A 118 -14.02 23.25 -10.66
N LYS A 119 -14.14 24.18 -11.61
CA LYS A 119 -13.15 25.22 -11.86
C LYS A 119 -13.15 26.27 -10.76
N ALA A 120 -12.10 27.09 -10.71
CA ALA A 120 -11.94 28.14 -9.70
C ALA A 120 -13.02 29.24 -9.78
N ASP A 121 -13.61 29.47 -10.96
CA ASP A 121 -14.75 30.36 -11.18
C ASP A 121 -16.10 29.73 -10.76
N GLY A 122 -16.09 28.46 -10.36
CA GLY A 122 -17.27 27.69 -9.99
C GLY A 122 -17.93 26.94 -11.15
N THR A 123 -17.40 27.04 -12.37
CA THR A 123 -17.90 26.30 -13.53
C THR A 123 -17.69 24.81 -13.33
N ILE A 124 -18.74 24.02 -13.50
CA ILE A 124 -18.65 22.56 -13.40
C ILE A 124 -18.46 21.94 -14.78
N VAL A 125 -17.54 21.00 -14.90
CA VAL A 125 -17.40 20.18 -16.11
C VAL A 125 -18.04 18.84 -15.84
N VAL A 126 -19.04 18.48 -16.64
CA VAL A 126 -19.77 17.23 -16.49
C VAL A 126 -19.44 16.28 -17.63
N ILE A 127 -19.13 15.04 -17.30
CA ILE A 127 -19.07 13.94 -18.26
C ILE A 127 -20.47 13.36 -18.39
N ASP A 128 -21.02 13.42 -19.59
CA ASP A 128 -22.29 12.80 -19.91
C ASP A 128 -22.25 12.09 -21.27
N SER A 129 -23.19 11.18 -21.50
CA SER A 129 -23.46 10.67 -22.84
C SER A 129 -24.43 11.64 -23.50
N ASN A 130 -24.07 12.15 -24.67
CA ASN A 130 -24.89 13.13 -25.37
C ASN A 130 -26.32 12.59 -25.60
N LEU A 131 -27.34 13.43 -25.36
CA LEU A 131 -28.76 13.13 -25.57
C LEU A 131 -29.13 12.96 -27.06
N GLY A 132 -28.20 13.25 -27.97
CA GLY A 132 -28.34 13.01 -29.41
C GLY A 132 -28.03 11.58 -29.86
N ARG A 133 -28.35 11.27 -31.13
CA ARG A 133 -28.24 9.92 -31.74
C ARG A 133 -26.85 9.28 -31.72
N ASP A 134 -25.80 10.05 -31.45
CA ASP A 134 -24.42 9.59 -31.56
C ASP A 134 -23.89 8.99 -30.24
N HIS A 135 -24.59 9.16 -29.12
CA HIS A 135 -24.23 8.62 -27.80
C HIS A 135 -22.76 8.78 -27.38
N LYS A 136 -22.09 9.83 -27.85
CA LYS A 136 -20.67 10.06 -27.50
C LYS A 136 -20.58 10.58 -26.07
N VAL A 137 -19.62 10.03 -25.32
CA VAL A 137 -19.19 10.60 -24.05
C VAL A 137 -18.54 11.95 -24.34
N GLN A 138 -19.02 12.99 -23.69
CA GLN A 138 -18.54 14.36 -23.88
C GLN A 138 -18.36 15.06 -22.53
N GLU A 139 -17.55 16.10 -22.54
CA GLU A 139 -17.36 16.99 -21.41
C GLU A 139 -18.11 18.29 -21.66
N THR A 140 -19.16 18.52 -20.89
CA THR A 140 -20.02 19.69 -21.01
C THR A 140 -19.74 20.64 -19.84
N PRO A 141 -19.17 21.83 -20.09
CA PRO A 141 -19.05 22.85 -19.06
C PRO A 141 -20.41 23.51 -18.79
N TYR A 142 -20.75 23.70 -17.52
CA TYR A 142 -21.88 24.49 -17.06
C TYR A 142 -21.36 25.61 -16.18
N GLU A 143 -21.52 26.84 -16.67
CA GLU A 143 -21.13 28.04 -15.91
C GLU A 143 -21.90 28.11 -14.59
N LYS A 144 -21.27 28.69 -13.57
CA LYS A 144 -21.83 28.69 -12.21
C LYS A 144 -23.26 29.23 -12.16
N ASP A 145 -23.46 30.42 -12.71
CA ASP A 145 -24.77 31.08 -12.75
C ASP A 145 -25.79 30.27 -13.56
N GLU A 146 -25.34 29.51 -14.56
CA GLU A 146 -26.19 28.67 -15.38
C GLU A 146 -26.71 27.46 -14.59
N TYR A 147 -25.83 26.66 -13.99
CA TYR A 147 -26.29 25.48 -13.26
C TYR A 147 -27.07 25.89 -11.99
N GLU A 148 -26.73 27.00 -11.33
CA GLU A 148 -27.50 27.52 -10.19
C GLU A 148 -28.90 27.96 -10.62
N LYS A 149 -29.02 28.60 -11.78
CA LYS A 149 -30.32 28.90 -12.38
C LYS A 149 -31.08 27.61 -12.74
N GLN A 150 -30.43 26.62 -13.33
CA GLN A 150 -31.06 25.35 -13.66
C GLN A 150 -31.53 24.57 -12.41
N LEU A 151 -30.78 24.62 -11.31
CA LEU A 151 -31.20 24.09 -10.00
C LEU A 151 -32.45 24.82 -9.49
N LYS A 152 -32.45 26.16 -9.54
CA LYS A 152 -33.58 26.99 -9.10
C LYS A 152 -34.84 26.78 -9.93
N ASP A 153 -34.66 26.60 -11.25
CA ASP A 153 -35.73 26.35 -12.20
C ASP A 153 -36.24 24.89 -12.16
N GLY A 154 -35.62 24.03 -11.32
CA GLY A 154 -35.97 22.61 -11.20
C GLY A 154 -35.57 21.75 -12.39
N LYS A 155 -34.67 22.26 -13.26
CA LYS A 155 -34.10 21.51 -14.39
C LYS A 155 -33.02 20.54 -13.93
N ILE A 156 -32.20 20.94 -12.97
CA ILE A 156 -31.34 20.02 -12.22
C ILE A 156 -32.13 19.62 -10.98
N LEU A 157 -32.46 18.34 -10.88
CA LEU A 157 -33.25 17.80 -9.78
C LEU A 157 -32.41 17.63 -8.51
N GLY A 158 -31.10 17.42 -8.67
CA GLY A 158 -30.15 17.38 -7.57
C GLY A 158 -28.88 16.63 -7.92
N PHE A 159 -28.14 16.27 -6.87
CA PHE A 159 -26.90 15.52 -6.98
C PHE A 159 -26.97 14.23 -6.15
N ILE A 160 -26.39 13.16 -6.64
CA ILE A 160 -26.16 11.93 -5.90
C ILE A 160 -24.67 11.88 -5.54
N TYR A 161 -24.39 12.11 -4.26
CA TYR A 161 -23.03 11.99 -3.74
C TYR A 161 -22.68 10.52 -3.48
N GLU A 162 -21.38 10.23 -3.34
CA GLU A 162 -20.96 8.94 -2.83
C GLU A 162 -21.55 8.66 -1.44
N ARG A 163 -21.73 7.38 -1.11
CA ARG A 163 -22.27 6.99 0.20
C ARG A 163 -21.42 7.60 1.30
N LYS A 164 -22.06 8.09 2.37
CA LYS A 164 -21.39 8.79 3.47
C LYS A 164 -20.26 7.96 4.06
N GLU A 165 -20.42 6.65 4.14
CA GLU A 165 -19.41 5.71 4.64
C GLU A 165 -18.18 5.65 3.72
N ILE A 166 -18.39 5.68 2.41
CA ILE A 166 -17.32 5.69 1.40
C ILE A 166 -16.60 7.02 1.42
N TYR A 167 -17.35 8.13 1.46
CA TYR A 167 -16.80 9.48 1.63
C TYR A 167 -15.96 9.56 2.90
N ASN A 168 -16.51 9.15 4.04
CA ASN A 168 -15.80 9.19 5.31
C ASN A 168 -14.54 8.34 5.28
N LYS A 169 -14.59 7.13 4.69
CA LYS A 169 -13.41 6.28 4.51
C LYS A 169 -12.35 6.98 3.66
N LYS A 170 -12.72 7.58 2.53
CA LYS A 170 -11.81 8.35 1.68
C LYS A 170 -11.22 9.54 2.43
N ILE A 171 -12.02 10.26 3.21
CA ILE A 171 -11.55 11.40 4.01
C ILE A 171 -10.55 10.96 5.07
N THR A 172 -10.81 9.85 5.77
CA THR A 172 -9.88 9.28 6.74
C THR A 172 -8.58 8.85 6.07
N GLN A 173 -8.65 8.17 4.92
CA GLN A 173 -7.46 7.79 4.14
C GLN A 173 -6.67 9.01 3.67
N ILE A 174 -7.36 10.06 3.20
CA ILE A 174 -6.74 11.34 2.83
C ILE A 174 -6.06 11.99 4.05
N ASP A 175 -6.71 11.97 5.21
CA ASP A 175 -6.13 12.51 6.45
C ASP A 175 -4.85 11.78 6.83
N GLU A 176 -4.87 10.44 6.83
CA GLU A 176 -3.72 9.60 7.15
C GLU A 176 -2.57 9.81 6.14
N LEU A 177 -2.90 9.93 4.85
CA LEU A 177 -1.94 10.16 3.78
C LEU A 177 -1.28 11.54 3.87
N VAL A 178 -2.04 12.60 4.15
CA VAL A 178 -1.47 13.95 4.37
C VAL A 178 -0.60 13.97 5.64
N ASP A 179 -1.05 13.32 6.71
CA ASP A 179 -0.25 13.12 7.93
C ASP A 179 1.08 12.42 7.63
N GLY A 180 1.04 11.36 6.81
CA GLY A 180 2.21 10.59 6.38
C GLY A 180 3.24 11.45 5.64
N VAL A 181 2.79 12.23 4.65
CA VAL A 181 3.67 13.14 3.90
C VAL A 181 4.29 14.21 4.80
N TYR A 182 3.53 14.75 5.75
CA TYR A 182 4.05 15.71 6.72
C TYR A 182 5.12 15.09 7.63
N ARG A 183 4.91 13.86 8.12
CA ARG A 183 5.90 13.16 8.94
C ARG A 183 7.16 12.90 8.12
N TYR A 184 7.01 12.43 6.88
CA TYR A 184 8.14 12.17 6.00
C TYR A 184 8.94 13.44 5.68
N LEU A 185 8.29 14.50 5.20
CA LEU A 185 8.98 15.71 4.74
C LEU A 185 9.39 16.64 5.88
N LEU A 186 8.55 16.76 6.92
CA LEU A 186 8.66 17.78 7.96
C LEU A 186 8.96 17.21 9.35
N ASP A 187 8.99 15.88 9.53
CA ASP A 187 9.25 15.22 10.81
C ASP A 187 8.29 15.68 11.92
N ARG A 188 7.03 15.93 11.54
CA ARG A 188 5.92 16.28 12.45
C ARG A 188 4.58 15.86 11.88
N THR A 189 3.54 15.79 12.71
CA THR A 189 2.16 15.67 12.26
C THR A 189 1.69 16.96 11.60
N VAL A 190 0.77 16.87 10.63
CA VAL A 190 0.15 18.06 10.04
C VAL A 190 -0.80 18.71 11.07
N ASP A 191 -0.86 20.04 11.07
CA ASP A 191 -1.85 20.77 11.86
C ASP A 191 -3.21 20.76 11.14
N GLU A 192 -4.30 21.05 11.86
CA GLU A 192 -5.64 20.98 11.27
C GLU A 192 -5.83 21.92 10.07
N SER A 193 -5.14 23.06 10.03
CA SER A 193 -5.23 23.99 8.91
C SER A 193 -4.53 23.48 7.66
N GLY A 194 -3.31 22.93 7.79
CA GLY A 194 -2.61 22.26 6.70
C GLY A 194 -3.36 21.03 6.23
N LYS A 195 -3.88 20.22 7.16
CA LYS A 195 -4.63 18.99 6.86
C LYS A 195 -5.84 19.31 5.99
N GLN A 196 -6.62 20.31 6.37
CA GLN A 196 -7.78 20.75 5.59
C GLN A 196 -7.38 21.29 4.22
N PHE A 197 -6.32 22.10 4.12
CA PHE A 197 -5.83 22.63 2.85
C PHE A 197 -5.43 21.53 1.86
N TYR A 198 -4.64 20.54 2.28
CA TYR A 198 -4.21 19.45 1.39
C TYR A 198 -5.32 18.42 1.14
N LYS A 199 -6.24 18.24 2.10
CA LYS A 199 -7.46 17.48 1.88
C LYS A 199 -8.29 18.09 0.76
N ASP A 200 -8.54 19.39 0.80
CA ASP A 200 -9.27 20.10 -0.27
C ASP A 200 -8.54 20.01 -1.61
N MET A 201 -7.20 20.05 -1.58
CA MET A 201 -6.36 19.82 -2.75
C MET A 201 -6.61 18.43 -3.36
N LEU A 202 -6.54 17.36 -2.57
CA LEU A 202 -6.78 15.98 -3.02
C LEU A 202 -8.23 15.78 -3.48
N LEU A 203 -9.21 16.32 -2.75
CA LEU A 203 -10.63 16.28 -3.13
C LEU A 203 -10.93 17.07 -4.41
N SER A 204 -10.10 18.05 -4.77
CA SER A 204 -10.17 18.76 -6.06
C SER A 204 -9.50 18.00 -7.22
N GLY A 205 -9.06 16.76 -6.99
CA GLY A 205 -8.45 15.90 -7.99
C GLY A 205 -6.95 16.12 -8.19
N LYS A 206 -6.26 16.76 -7.23
CA LYS A 206 -4.79 16.80 -7.22
C LYS A 206 -4.22 15.46 -6.77
N THR A 207 -3.02 15.16 -7.24
CA THR A 207 -2.29 13.95 -6.88
C THR A 207 -1.56 14.11 -5.56
N ILE A 208 -1.10 13.01 -4.97
CA ILE A 208 -0.23 13.08 -3.79
C ILE A 208 1.11 13.76 -4.11
N ASN A 209 1.63 13.58 -5.33
CA ASN A 209 2.81 14.29 -5.80
C ASN A 209 2.61 15.82 -5.85
N ASP A 210 1.41 16.29 -6.18
CA ASP A 210 1.08 17.72 -6.11
C ASP A 210 1.11 18.24 -4.67
N VAL A 211 0.59 17.45 -3.72
CA VAL A 211 0.64 17.76 -2.28
C VAL A 211 2.09 17.80 -1.78
N GLU A 212 2.90 16.79 -2.11
CA GLU A 212 4.32 16.77 -1.76
C GLU A 212 5.08 17.97 -2.32
N ASN A 213 4.89 18.26 -3.60
CA ASN A 213 5.53 19.40 -4.27
C ASN A 213 5.10 20.72 -3.61
N SER A 214 3.83 20.85 -3.24
CA SER A 214 3.33 22.02 -2.51
C SER A 214 4.01 22.15 -1.13
N ILE A 215 4.15 21.05 -0.38
CA ILE A 215 4.85 21.04 0.91
C ILE A 215 6.35 21.36 0.75
N ARG A 216 7.05 20.77 -0.23
CA ARG A 216 8.49 21.05 -0.50
C ARG A 216 8.74 22.52 -0.88
N ASN A 217 7.78 23.15 -1.52
CA ASN A 217 7.83 24.56 -1.89
C ASN A 217 7.36 25.51 -0.77
N SER A 218 6.85 24.99 0.34
CA SER A 218 6.42 25.79 1.49
C SER A 218 7.60 26.43 2.23
N ASP A 219 7.36 27.60 2.84
CA ASP A 219 8.36 28.26 3.68
C ASP A 219 8.77 27.40 4.87
N GLU A 220 7.85 26.58 5.38
CA GLU A 220 8.09 25.65 6.47
C GLU A 220 9.16 24.61 6.10
N TYR A 221 9.02 23.95 4.95
CA TYR A 221 10.00 22.98 4.47
C TYR A 221 11.37 23.64 4.27
N ARG A 222 11.40 24.82 3.63
CA ARG A 222 12.64 25.58 3.41
C ARG A 222 13.30 25.97 4.73
N LEU A 223 12.52 26.31 5.75
CA LEU A 223 13.03 26.62 7.09
C LEU A 223 13.61 25.38 7.77
N LYS A 224 12.92 24.23 7.72
CA LYS A 224 13.44 22.95 8.23
C LYS A 224 14.79 22.62 7.60
N THR A 225 14.88 22.64 6.27
CA THR A 225 16.14 22.34 5.56
C THR A 225 17.27 23.27 5.98
N ARG A 226 17.00 24.57 6.13
CA ARG A 226 17.99 25.54 6.63
C ARG A 226 18.45 25.22 8.05
N LEU A 227 17.52 24.92 8.96
CA LEU A 227 17.84 24.56 10.34
C LEU A 227 18.67 23.28 10.42
N THR A 228 18.32 22.24 9.64
CA THR A 228 19.09 21.01 9.55
C THR A 228 20.52 21.27 9.06
N ASN A 229 20.69 22.12 8.05
CA ASN A 229 22.02 22.49 7.54
C ASN A 229 22.84 23.28 8.56
N VAL A 230 22.20 24.20 9.30
CA VAL A 230 22.86 24.92 10.40
C VAL A 230 23.29 23.95 11.50
N ALA A 231 22.42 23.04 11.93
CA ALA A 231 22.74 22.02 12.94
C ALA A 231 23.93 21.14 12.50
N LYS A 232 23.90 20.65 11.25
CA LYS A 232 25.02 19.88 10.65
C LYS A 232 26.32 20.69 10.66
N SER A 233 26.28 21.97 10.29
CA SER A 233 27.47 22.84 10.31
C SER A 233 28.02 23.10 11.72
N VAL A 234 27.14 23.21 12.73
CA VAL A 234 27.55 23.40 14.13
C VAL A 234 28.17 22.13 14.70
N VAL A 235 27.60 20.96 14.41
CA VAL A 235 28.16 19.66 14.82
C VAL A 235 29.53 19.44 14.17
N ALA A 236 29.65 19.67 12.85
CA ALA A 236 30.92 19.56 12.13
C ALA A 236 32.00 20.51 12.68
N LYS A 237 31.63 21.74 13.08
CA LYS A 237 32.56 22.70 13.69
C LYS A 237 33.02 22.27 15.09
N ARG A 238 32.18 21.54 15.83
CA ARG A 238 32.54 21.00 17.16
C ARG A 238 33.43 19.75 17.05
N THR A 239 33.24 18.91 16.03
CA THR A 239 34.05 17.70 15.83
C THR A 239 35.38 17.98 15.13
N GLY A 240 35.51 19.08 14.38
CA GLY A 240 36.74 19.48 13.69
C GLY A 240 37.66 20.44 14.47
N SER A 241 37.28 20.87 15.67
CA SER A 241 38.16 21.66 16.53
C SER A 241 38.83 20.71 17.52
N GLU A 242 40.08 20.31 17.24
CA GLU A 242 40.97 19.72 18.23
C GLU A 242 40.98 20.64 19.46
N ILE A 243 40.28 20.24 20.52
CA ILE A 243 40.42 20.86 21.83
C ILE A 243 41.81 20.42 22.31
N PRO A 244 42.77 21.34 22.53
CA PRO A 244 44.04 20.97 23.13
C PRO A 244 43.74 20.32 24.47
N ALA A 245 44.28 19.13 24.70
CA ALA A 245 44.13 18.40 25.95
C ALA A 245 44.62 19.27 27.13
N LEU A 246 43.69 19.98 27.78
CA LEU A 246 43.93 20.57 29.08
C LEU A 246 43.91 19.43 30.09
N SER A 247 45.12 18.98 30.44
CA SER A 247 45.40 18.14 31.60
C SER A 247 44.76 18.76 32.83
N MET A 248 43.62 18.22 33.25
CA MET A 248 43.06 18.47 34.57
C MET A 248 43.53 17.35 35.52
N PRO A 249 43.96 17.70 36.75
CA PRO A 249 44.36 16.72 37.74
C PRO A 249 43.15 15.92 38.27
N PRO A 250 43.37 14.73 38.86
CA PRO A 250 42.30 13.83 39.28
C PRO A 250 41.49 14.45 40.43
N ILE A 251 40.18 14.53 40.26
CA ILE A 251 39.24 14.86 41.35
C ILE A 251 38.90 13.57 42.07
N GLU A 252 39.36 13.43 43.32
CA GLU A 252 38.90 12.40 44.25
C GLU A 252 37.40 12.58 44.53
N MET A 253 36.58 11.61 44.11
CA MET A 253 35.20 11.49 44.60
C MET A 253 35.19 10.71 45.90
N LYS A 254 34.93 11.43 47.00
CA LYS A 254 34.66 10.87 48.32
C LYS A 254 33.25 10.31 48.38
N THR A 255 33.16 9.03 48.73
CA THR A 255 31.97 8.24 49.04
C THR A 255 31.20 8.83 50.24
N ALA A 256 29.88 9.01 50.12
CA ALA A 256 28.96 8.99 51.27
C ALA A 256 27.51 8.78 50.83
N MET A 257 26.73 8.18 51.73
CA MET A 257 25.27 7.98 51.79
C MET A 257 24.81 6.56 51.46
N THR A 258 24.78 5.66 52.45
CA THR A 258 23.73 5.43 53.49
C THR A 258 22.50 4.70 52.98
N THR A 259 22.50 3.39 53.20
CA THR A 259 21.35 2.49 53.29
C THR A 259 20.48 2.82 54.51
N PRO A 260 19.18 2.53 54.46
CA PRO A 260 18.56 1.88 55.60
C PRO A 260 17.92 0.54 55.22
N ALA A 261 18.14 -0.42 56.11
CA ALA A 261 17.59 -1.76 56.08
C ALA A 261 16.07 -1.75 56.34
N PHE A 262 15.35 -2.67 55.70
CA PHE A 262 14.07 -3.17 56.23
C PHE A 262 13.95 -4.68 56.01
N LEU A 263 13.40 -5.33 57.03
CA LEU A 263 13.41 -6.76 57.32
C LEU A 263 12.49 -7.59 56.39
N ALA A 264 12.91 -8.83 56.11
CA ALA A 264 12.04 -9.92 55.69
C ALA A 264 11.18 -10.43 56.88
N PRO A 265 10.11 -11.21 56.64
CA PRO A 265 10.32 -12.65 56.50
C PRO A 265 9.45 -13.31 55.41
N GLY A 266 9.97 -14.42 54.87
CA GLY A 266 9.35 -15.20 53.81
C GLY A 266 8.18 -16.08 54.27
N ILE A 267 7.40 -16.53 53.29
CA ILE A 267 6.53 -17.70 53.38
C ILE A 267 6.62 -18.44 52.05
N ASP A 268 7.00 -19.70 52.16
CA ASP A 268 6.95 -20.77 51.18
C ASP A 268 5.57 -21.42 51.24
N THR A 269 4.91 -21.60 50.09
CA THR A 269 3.92 -22.65 49.88
C THR A 269 3.76 -22.91 48.38
N SER A 270 4.21 -24.09 47.98
CA SER A 270 3.76 -24.84 46.81
C SER A 270 2.25 -25.07 46.81
N THR A 271 1.59 -24.93 45.65
CA THR A 271 0.40 -25.76 45.33
C THR A 271 0.16 -25.80 43.82
N GLU A 272 0.11 -27.03 43.29
CA GLU A 272 -0.43 -27.38 41.99
C GLU A 272 -1.90 -26.95 41.89
N THR A 273 -2.31 -26.37 40.77
CA THR A 273 -3.69 -26.46 40.30
C THR A 273 -3.72 -26.38 38.78
N SER A 274 -4.05 -27.50 38.15
CA SER A 274 -4.46 -27.57 36.74
C SER A 274 -5.72 -26.74 36.50
N GLN A 275 -5.68 -25.84 35.53
CA GLN A 275 -6.89 -25.29 34.92
C GLN A 275 -6.80 -25.36 33.40
N ASN A 276 -7.75 -26.12 32.84
CA ASN A 276 -8.19 -26.07 31.45
C ASN A 276 -8.44 -24.61 31.05
N GLN A 277 -7.64 -24.10 30.12
CA GLN A 277 -7.88 -22.80 29.50
C GLN A 277 -8.30 -23.02 28.05
N THR A 278 -9.61 -22.84 27.81
CA THR A 278 -10.19 -22.67 26.48
C THR A 278 -9.57 -21.42 25.85
N THR A 279 -8.83 -21.59 24.76
CA THR A 279 -8.28 -20.50 23.95
C THR A 279 -9.42 -19.76 23.26
N LYS A 280 -9.80 -18.61 23.80
CA LYS A 280 -10.46 -17.55 23.03
C LYS A 280 -9.41 -16.97 22.09
N ASN A 281 -9.69 -17.05 20.79
CA ASN A 281 -8.98 -16.29 19.77
C ASN A 281 -9.16 -14.80 20.09
N VAL A 282 -8.14 -14.21 20.70
CA VAL A 282 -7.92 -12.77 20.64
C VAL A 282 -7.37 -12.53 19.25
N GLU A 283 -8.12 -11.81 18.43
CA GLU A 283 -7.58 -11.21 17.20
C GLU A 283 -6.43 -10.31 17.61
N ASP A 284 -5.21 -10.82 17.45
CA ASP A 284 -3.97 -10.07 17.56
C ASP A 284 -3.95 -9.10 16.38
N THR A 285 -4.52 -7.92 16.60
CA THR A 285 -4.16 -6.72 15.84
C THR A 285 -2.73 -6.41 16.23
N GLY A 286 -1.80 -7.15 15.60
CA GLY A 286 -0.37 -7.17 15.90
C GLY A 286 0.11 -5.78 16.20
N THR A 287 0.37 -5.51 17.47
CA THR A 287 0.93 -4.23 17.88
C THR A 287 2.31 -4.20 17.24
N LEU A 288 2.53 -3.28 16.29
CA LEU A 288 3.83 -3.07 15.65
C LEU A 288 4.88 -3.01 16.75
N SER A 289 5.62 -4.09 16.91
CA SER A 289 6.74 -4.13 17.83
C SER A 289 7.79 -3.22 17.23
N THR A 290 7.84 -1.97 17.69
CA THR A 290 8.91 -1.00 17.39
C THR A 290 10.21 -1.45 18.04
N GLY A 291 10.67 -2.66 17.70
CA GLY A 291 11.90 -3.22 18.23
C GLY A 291 13.03 -2.26 17.87
N GLY A 292 13.51 -1.50 18.85
CA GLY A 292 14.58 -0.50 18.68
C GLY A 292 15.95 -1.10 18.41
N GLY A 293 16.01 -2.23 17.70
CA GLY A 293 17.23 -2.73 17.07
C GLY A 293 17.42 -2.06 15.72
N ASP A 294 18.67 -1.98 15.29
CA ASP A 294 19.00 -1.50 13.95
C ASP A 294 18.22 -2.28 12.89
N ARG A 295 17.83 -1.64 11.79
CA ARG A 295 17.26 -2.31 10.61
C ARG A 295 18.37 -3.04 9.82
N PRO A 296 18.03 -4.03 8.97
CA PRO A 296 19.04 -4.59 8.07
C PRO A 296 19.69 -3.48 7.23
N THR A 297 20.99 -3.62 6.98
CA THR A 297 21.78 -2.63 6.22
C THR A 297 21.76 -2.87 4.71
N THR A 298 21.37 -4.07 4.30
CA THR A 298 21.23 -4.51 2.91
C THR A 298 19.89 -5.22 2.74
N HIS A 299 19.32 -5.17 1.54
CA HIS A 299 18.01 -5.75 1.27
C HIS A 299 18.11 -6.90 0.28
N TYR A 300 18.94 -7.91 0.58
CA TYR A 300 18.96 -9.13 -0.23
C TYR A 300 17.83 -10.06 0.19
N GLY A 301 17.04 -10.59 -0.75
CA GLY A 301 15.89 -11.40 -0.37
C GLY A 301 15.07 -12.00 -1.50
N TYR A 302 13.77 -12.13 -1.24
CA TYR A 302 12.81 -12.82 -2.08
C TYR A 302 11.47 -12.11 -2.07
N TYR A 303 10.74 -12.23 -3.18
CA TYR A 303 9.34 -11.84 -3.31
C TYR A 303 8.51 -12.97 -3.92
N VAL A 304 7.25 -13.05 -3.55
CA VAL A 304 6.26 -13.86 -4.26
C VAL A 304 4.94 -13.12 -4.42
N GLY A 305 4.25 -13.28 -5.54
CA GLY A 305 2.88 -12.76 -5.73
C GLY A 305 2.04 -13.63 -6.66
N MET A 306 0.75 -13.34 -6.77
CA MET A 306 -0.14 -13.95 -7.77
C MET A 306 -0.67 -12.88 -8.72
N VAL A 307 -0.66 -13.18 -10.00
CA VAL A 307 -1.19 -12.36 -11.09
C VAL A 307 -2.57 -12.88 -11.47
N THR A 308 -3.55 -11.99 -11.58
CA THR A 308 -4.85 -12.28 -12.16
C THR A 308 -4.98 -11.61 -13.51
N LYS A 309 -5.72 -12.25 -14.42
CA LYS A 309 -6.12 -11.66 -15.71
C LYS A 309 -7.60 -11.35 -15.71
N ASP A 310 -8.00 -10.25 -16.34
CA ASP A 310 -9.37 -9.88 -16.66
C ASP A 310 -9.67 -10.23 -18.12
N ASP A 311 -10.66 -11.09 -18.34
CA ASP A 311 -11.21 -11.37 -19.66
C ASP A 311 -12.68 -10.94 -19.69
N VAL A 312 -12.95 -9.80 -20.35
CA VAL A 312 -14.31 -9.25 -20.57
C VAL A 312 -15.14 -9.15 -19.27
N GLY A 313 -14.52 -8.71 -18.16
CA GLY A 313 -15.20 -8.53 -16.87
C GLY A 313 -15.26 -9.77 -15.99
N SER A 314 -14.62 -10.87 -16.42
CA SER A 314 -14.37 -12.05 -15.60
C SER A 314 -12.89 -12.13 -15.28
N ARG A 315 -12.53 -12.01 -13.98
CA ARG A 315 -11.14 -12.24 -13.57
C ARG A 315 -10.88 -13.71 -13.35
N SER A 316 -9.75 -14.20 -13.83
CA SER A 316 -9.22 -15.53 -13.54
C SER A 316 -7.79 -15.44 -13.03
N TYR A 317 -7.33 -16.53 -12.41
CA TYR A 317 -5.91 -16.73 -12.15
C TYR A 317 -5.16 -16.65 -13.49
N ALA A 318 -4.02 -15.96 -13.49
CA ALA A 318 -3.10 -15.99 -14.61
C ALA A 318 -1.91 -16.86 -14.23
N ASP A 319 -1.17 -16.47 -13.20
CA ASP A 319 0.05 -17.16 -12.79
C ASP A 319 0.52 -16.72 -11.40
N ASP A 320 1.51 -17.43 -10.86
CA ASP A 320 2.28 -17.01 -9.68
C ASP A 320 3.67 -16.53 -10.10
N VAL A 321 4.21 -15.61 -9.32
CA VAL A 321 5.51 -14.98 -9.59
C VAL A 321 6.35 -15.20 -8.36
N VAL A 322 7.12 -16.29 -8.35
CA VAL A 322 7.99 -16.68 -7.24
C VAL A 322 9.42 -16.33 -7.59
N THR A 323 10.11 -15.61 -6.70
CA THR A 323 11.55 -15.39 -6.83
C THR A 323 12.31 -16.68 -6.50
N ASP A 324 12.89 -17.32 -7.51
CA ASP A 324 13.67 -18.56 -7.36
C ASP A 324 15.13 -18.32 -6.94
N SER A 325 15.59 -17.08 -7.04
CA SER A 325 16.97 -16.69 -6.87
C SER A 325 17.05 -15.38 -6.09
N ARG A 326 17.99 -15.31 -5.14
CA ARG A 326 18.10 -14.16 -4.25
C ARG A 326 18.34 -12.85 -5.02
N GLN A 327 17.47 -11.87 -4.80
CA GLN A 327 17.56 -10.55 -5.43
C GLN A 327 18.15 -9.50 -4.49
N ASN A 328 18.71 -8.43 -5.05
CA ASN A 328 19.07 -7.22 -4.31
C ASN A 328 17.96 -6.18 -4.46
N PHE A 329 17.18 -5.94 -3.41
CA PHE A 329 16.05 -5.00 -3.44
C PHE A 329 16.46 -3.53 -3.45
N ASP A 330 17.76 -3.23 -3.30
CA ASP A 330 18.33 -1.90 -3.52
C ASP A 330 18.67 -1.65 -5.01
N SER A 331 18.40 -2.61 -5.90
CA SER A 331 18.71 -2.55 -7.33
C SER A 331 17.58 -1.94 -8.16
N SER A 332 17.93 -1.39 -9.33
CA SER A 332 16.96 -0.94 -10.33
C SER A 332 16.48 -2.07 -11.27
N ASN A 333 16.92 -3.30 -11.03
CA ASN A 333 16.62 -4.46 -11.88
C ASN A 333 16.42 -5.72 -11.02
N ILE A 334 15.42 -5.66 -10.14
CA ILE A 334 14.98 -6.78 -9.31
C ILE A 334 14.10 -7.67 -10.17
N MET A 335 14.53 -8.90 -10.44
CA MET A 335 13.75 -9.85 -11.22
C MET A 335 12.99 -10.79 -10.30
N VAL A 336 11.67 -10.86 -10.48
CA VAL A 336 10.80 -11.76 -9.74
C VAL A 336 10.07 -12.65 -10.73
N GLY A 337 10.08 -13.97 -10.52
CA GLY A 337 9.46 -14.96 -11.41
C GLY A 337 10.46 -15.65 -12.32
N ASP A 338 9.95 -16.50 -13.21
CA ASP A 338 10.75 -17.18 -14.23
C ASP A 338 11.02 -16.24 -15.41
N ASN A 339 12.28 -16.15 -15.82
CA ASN A 339 12.70 -15.34 -16.96
C ASN A 339 12.04 -15.73 -18.29
N ALA A 340 11.51 -16.95 -18.40
CA ALA A 340 10.97 -17.47 -19.64
C ALA A 340 9.52 -17.04 -19.89
N ASP A 341 8.64 -17.16 -18.89
CA ASP A 341 7.19 -17.08 -19.12
C ASP A 341 6.49 -15.94 -18.37
N THR A 342 6.64 -15.91 -17.04
CA THR A 342 6.03 -14.90 -16.17
C THR A 342 7.07 -14.28 -15.25
N TYR A 343 7.27 -12.96 -15.39
CA TYR A 343 8.16 -12.20 -14.52
C TYR A 343 7.70 -10.76 -14.31
N HIS A 344 8.14 -10.19 -13.20
CA HIS A 344 8.15 -8.75 -12.92
C HIS A 344 9.60 -8.27 -12.85
N ILE A 345 9.87 -7.10 -13.40
CA ILE A 345 11.08 -6.33 -13.12
C ILE A 345 10.69 -5.15 -12.25
N LEU A 346 11.30 -5.05 -11.08
CA LEU A 346 11.09 -3.93 -10.16
C LEU A 346 12.33 -3.04 -10.06
N ASP A 347 12.10 -1.76 -9.84
CA ASP A 347 13.11 -0.77 -9.46
C ASP A 347 12.89 -0.34 -8.01
N GLY A 348 13.77 -0.82 -7.12
CA GLY A 348 13.84 -0.42 -5.71
C GLY A 348 15.01 0.52 -5.40
N SER A 349 15.70 1.04 -6.43
CA SER A 349 16.90 1.87 -6.25
C SER A 349 16.64 3.24 -5.65
N GLN A 350 15.40 3.75 -5.76
CA GLN A 350 14.98 5.01 -5.15
C GLN A 350 14.39 4.79 -3.76
N ASP A 351 13.54 3.78 -3.62
CA ASP A 351 12.94 3.35 -2.36
C ASP A 351 12.62 1.86 -2.46
N TYR A 352 13.28 1.04 -1.63
CA TYR A 352 13.04 -0.40 -1.59
C TYR A 352 11.71 -0.74 -0.89
N ASN A 353 11.14 0.19 -0.13
CA ASN A 353 9.83 0.00 0.50
C ASN A 353 8.75 0.09 -0.58
N ASP A 354 8.82 1.12 -1.42
CA ASP A 354 7.85 1.40 -2.49
C ASP A 354 8.47 1.23 -3.89
N PRO A 355 8.93 0.02 -4.27
CA PRO A 355 9.51 -0.19 -5.58
C PRO A 355 8.45 -0.02 -6.68
N THR A 356 8.92 0.28 -7.88
CA THR A 356 8.05 0.38 -9.05
C THR A 356 8.24 -0.82 -9.95
N ILE A 357 7.15 -1.45 -10.40
CA ILE A 357 7.25 -2.42 -11.49
C ILE A 357 7.46 -1.66 -12.79
N THR A 358 8.59 -1.92 -13.44
CA THR A 358 9.02 -1.24 -14.67
C THR A 358 8.81 -2.10 -15.91
N SER A 359 8.78 -3.42 -15.76
CA SER A 359 8.48 -4.37 -16.82
C SER A 359 7.72 -5.56 -16.27
N MET A 360 6.82 -6.13 -17.09
CA MET A 360 6.05 -7.30 -16.72
C MET A 360 5.81 -8.18 -17.94
N LYS A 361 5.93 -9.49 -17.73
CA LYS A 361 5.55 -10.53 -18.69
C LYS A 361 4.68 -11.55 -17.96
N VAL A 362 3.59 -11.98 -18.58
CA VAL A 362 2.65 -12.94 -17.99
C VAL A 362 2.27 -13.98 -19.04
N GLN A 363 2.50 -15.25 -18.77
CA GLN A 363 2.17 -16.36 -19.68
C GLN A 363 2.67 -16.10 -21.11
N GLY A 364 3.92 -15.63 -21.23
CA GLY A 364 4.56 -15.41 -22.52
C GLY A 364 4.33 -14.01 -23.10
N ARG A 365 3.43 -13.20 -22.52
CA ARG A 365 2.97 -11.93 -23.07
C ARG A 365 3.57 -10.74 -22.34
N THR A 366 4.21 -9.84 -23.08
CA THR A 366 4.77 -8.61 -22.53
C THR A 366 3.67 -7.57 -22.34
N VAL A 367 3.59 -7.01 -21.13
CA VAL A 367 2.73 -5.87 -20.83
C VAL A 367 3.22 -4.64 -21.60
N ILE A 368 2.33 -3.97 -22.33
CA ILE A 368 2.65 -2.85 -23.23
C ILE A 368 2.17 -1.49 -22.72
N SER A 369 1.31 -1.45 -21.70
CA SER A 369 0.80 -0.21 -21.11
C SER A 369 0.39 -0.38 -19.65
N GLY A 370 0.31 0.73 -18.90
CA GLY A 370 0.04 0.75 -17.44
C GLY A 370 1.29 0.66 -16.57
N LEU A 371 2.49 0.67 -17.18
CA LEU A 371 3.78 0.69 -16.49
C LEU A 371 4.48 2.06 -16.69
N PRO A 372 5.31 2.51 -15.73
CA PRO A 372 5.60 1.87 -14.45
C PRO A 372 4.43 2.00 -13.47
N VAL A 373 4.29 1.03 -12.57
CA VAL A 373 3.28 1.04 -11.49
C VAL A 373 3.97 0.94 -10.13
N ALA A 374 3.56 1.80 -9.19
CA ALA A 374 4.04 1.72 -7.82
C ALA A 374 3.41 0.53 -7.10
N VAL A 375 4.20 -0.16 -6.28
CA VAL A 375 3.65 -1.15 -5.34
C VAL A 375 3.46 -0.47 -3.99
N GLU A 376 2.32 -0.67 -3.36
CA GLU A 376 2.09 -0.18 -1.99
C GLU A 376 2.78 -1.11 -1.00
N HIS A 377 3.64 -0.54 -0.15
CA HIS A 377 4.32 -1.22 0.93
C HIS A 377 3.45 -1.40 2.16
N GLU A 378 3.52 -2.58 2.77
CA GLU A 378 3.07 -2.79 4.14
C GLU A 378 4.03 -3.70 4.89
N GLU A 379 4.83 -3.09 5.76
CA GLU A 379 5.71 -3.79 6.69
C GLU A 379 4.90 -4.57 7.73
N TYR A 380 5.21 -5.85 7.90
CA TYR A 380 4.65 -6.67 8.97
C TYR A 380 5.60 -6.80 10.16
N GLY A 381 6.90 -6.64 9.92
CA GLY A 381 7.89 -6.50 10.98
C GLY A 381 9.32 -6.57 10.48
N TYR A 382 10.23 -6.27 11.38
CA TYR A 382 11.67 -6.35 11.14
C TYR A 382 12.41 -6.81 12.40
N ASN A 383 13.68 -7.12 12.22
CA ASN A 383 14.68 -7.32 13.24
C ASN A 383 16.07 -6.93 12.68
N PRO A 384 17.16 -7.00 13.46
CA PRO A 384 18.48 -6.58 13.01
C PRO A 384 19.10 -7.29 11.81
N SER A 385 18.46 -8.31 11.25
CA SER A 385 18.98 -9.02 10.08
C SER A 385 17.98 -9.17 8.96
N MET A 386 16.69 -8.88 9.17
CA MET A 386 15.67 -9.02 8.13
C MET A 386 14.42 -8.18 8.40
N GLU A 387 13.76 -7.83 7.32
CA GLU A 387 12.43 -7.22 7.25
C GLU A 387 11.50 -8.12 6.43
N TRP A 388 10.23 -8.15 6.77
CA TRP A 388 9.20 -8.87 6.02
C TRP A 388 7.89 -8.09 6.02
N GLY A 389 7.13 -8.30 4.96
CA GLY A 389 5.86 -7.60 4.77
C GLY A 389 5.18 -8.06 3.50
N ARG A 390 4.32 -7.19 2.99
CA ARG A 390 3.65 -7.40 1.71
C ARG A 390 3.75 -6.16 0.83
N TRP A 391 3.66 -6.39 -0.46
CA TRP A 391 3.40 -5.36 -1.45
C TRP A 391 2.05 -5.60 -2.11
N VAL A 392 1.31 -4.53 -2.33
CA VAL A 392 0.01 -4.57 -3.01
C VAL A 392 0.10 -3.76 -4.29
N LEU A 393 -0.30 -4.33 -5.41
CA LEU A 393 -0.46 -3.57 -6.64
C LEU A 393 -1.93 -3.30 -6.88
N ASN A 394 -2.26 -2.02 -6.93
CA ASN A 394 -3.64 -1.57 -7.07
C ASN A 394 -4.01 -1.16 -8.50
N ASP A 395 -3.03 -0.93 -9.38
CA ASP A 395 -3.29 -0.48 -10.73
C ASP A 395 -3.33 -1.62 -11.75
N LEU A 396 -4.02 -1.32 -12.84
CA LEU A 396 -4.22 -2.15 -14.02
C LEU A 396 -3.04 -2.03 -14.98
N VAL A 397 -2.59 -3.15 -15.51
CA VAL A 397 -1.63 -3.18 -16.62
C VAL A 397 -2.18 -3.99 -17.79
N PHE A 398 -1.76 -3.69 -19.03
CA PHE A 398 -2.38 -4.24 -20.23
C PHE A 398 -1.34 -4.70 -21.26
N ASP A 399 -1.51 -5.90 -21.81
CA ASP A 399 -0.62 -6.52 -22.82
C ASP A 399 -1.08 -6.32 -24.28
N GLY A 400 -2.19 -5.64 -24.52
CA GLY A 400 -2.82 -5.55 -25.84
C GLY A 400 -4.06 -6.42 -26.01
N GLN A 401 -4.28 -7.40 -25.13
CA GLN A 401 -5.41 -8.33 -25.17
C GLN A 401 -6.13 -8.44 -23.82
N TYR A 402 -5.39 -8.59 -22.74
CA TYR A 402 -5.89 -8.78 -21.38
C TYR A 402 -5.42 -7.68 -20.46
N ASN A 403 -6.30 -7.33 -19.52
CA ASN A 403 -5.89 -6.56 -18.36
C ASN A 403 -5.33 -7.53 -17.32
N TYR A 404 -4.22 -7.19 -16.71
CA TYR A 404 -3.65 -7.92 -15.59
C TYR A 404 -3.74 -7.09 -14.33
N TYR A 405 -3.95 -7.79 -13.21
CA TYR A 405 -3.81 -7.24 -11.89
C TYR A 405 -2.77 -8.06 -11.12
N VAL A 406 -1.95 -7.38 -10.33
CA VAL A 406 -1.14 -8.05 -9.30
C VAL A 406 -1.79 -7.78 -7.95
N ASP A 407 -3.08 -8.11 -7.89
CA ASP A 407 -3.93 -7.65 -6.82
C ASP A 407 -3.83 -8.52 -5.55
N ASN A 408 -3.04 -9.59 -5.57
CA ASN A 408 -3.05 -10.66 -4.57
C ASN A 408 -1.97 -10.56 -3.48
N LYS A 409 -1.69 -9.35 -2.97
CA LYS A 409 -0.77 -9.14 -1.83
C LYS A 409 0.51 -9.97 -1.96
N GLY A 410 1.46 -9.51 -2.76
CA GLY A 410 2.75 -10.17 -2.84
C GLY A 410 3.48 -10.10 -1.51
N TRP A 411 4.16 -11.16 -1.12
CA TRP A 411 4.92 -11.24 0.13
C TRP A 411 6.40 -11.06 -0.14
N TYR A 412 7.09 -10.33 0.73
CA TYR A 412 8.53 -10.16 0.64
C TYR A 412 9.22 -10.52 1.96
N VAL A 413 10.48 -10.97 1.84
CA VAL A 413 11.43 -11.08 2.94
C VAL A 413 12.80 -10.72 2.41
N PHE A 414 13.48 -9.75 3.04
CA PHE A 414 14.85 -9.39 2.69
C PHE A 414 15.66 -8.99 3.92
N GLY A 415 16.98 -8.93 3.78
CA GLY A 415 17.86 -8.44 4.84
C GLY A 415 19.34 -8.72 4.63
N ASP A 416 20.09 -8.65 5.74
CA ASP A 416 21.52 -8.88 5.79
C ASP A 416 21.83 -10.38 5.76
N VAL A 417 22.13 -10.89 4.58
CA VAL A 417 22.41 -12.32 4.36
C VAL A 417 23.65 -12.78 5.11
N THR A 418 23.63 -14.02 5.60
CA THR A 418 24.87 -14.69 6.05
C THR A 418 25.79 -14.84 4.85
N THR A 419 26.94 -14.18 4.87
CA THR A 419 27.91 -14.16 3.76
C THR A 419 28.53 -15.54 3.52
N ASN A 420 29.12 -15.77 2.34
CA ASN A 420 29.77 -17.04 2.03
C ASN A 420 30.87 -17.41 3.04
N ASN A 421 31.68 -16.43 3.48
CA ASN A 421 32.72 -16.65 4.49
C ASN A 421 32.13 -17.06 5.85
N GLN A 422 31.01 -16.45 6.24
CA GLN A 422 30.29 -16.82 7.47
C GLN A 422 29.66 -18.21 7.34
N MET A 423 29.05 -18.52 6.20
CA MET A 423 28.53 -19.85 5.91
C MET A 423 29.64 -20.91 6.00
N ASP A 424 30.81 -20.68 5.41
CA ASP A 424 31.97 -21.58 5.47
C ASP A 424 32.50 -21.73 6.91
N TYR A 425 32.53 -20.64 7.67
CA TYR A 425 32.86 -20.69 9.10
C TYR A 425 31.88 -21.56 9.90
N LEU A 426 30.57 -21.37 9.71
CA LEU A 426 29.54 -22.16 10.39
C LEU A 426 29.64 -23.65 10.03
N ALA A 427 29.92 -23.95 8.76
CA ALA A 427 30.13 -25.32 8.28
C ALA A 427 31.37 -25.97 8.91
N ALA A 428 32.50 -25.26 8.92
CA ALA A 428 33.75 -25.75 9.52
C ALA A 428 33.63 -25.99 11.04
N LYS A 429 32.70 -25.30 11.71
CA LYS A 429 32.37 -25.51 13.13
C LYS A 429 31.33 -26.61 13.38
N ASN A 430 30.83 -27.26 12.33
CA ASN A 430 29.79 -28.28 12.41
C ASN A 430 28.55 -27.78 13.18
N ILE A 431 28.17 -26.52 12.95
CA ILE A 431 27.00 -25.93 13.58
C ILE A 431 25.75 -26.45 12.87
N SER A 432 24.74 -26.79 13.66
CA SER A 432 23.37 -27.02 13.21
C SER A 432 22.42 -26.22 14.09
N ALA A 433 21.22 -25.96 13.59
CA ALA A 433 20.22 -25.23 14.34
C ALA A 433 18.80 -25.55 13.89
N ALA A 434 17.87 -25.56 14.85
CA ALA A 434 16.45 -25.52 14.58
C ALA A 434 16.03 -24.05 14.44
N TYR A 435 15.10 -23.76 13.54
CA TYR A 435 14.49 -22.45 13.38
C TYR A 435 12.99 -22.57 13.60
N THR A 436 12.40 -21.57 14.24
CA THR A 436 10.94 -21.47 14.39
C THR A 436 10.48 -20.03 14.19
N GLY A 437 9.26 -19.86 13.68
CA GLY A 437 8.67 -18.54 13.57
C GLY A 437 7.30 -18.52 12.91
N LYS A 438 7.05 -17.46 12.14
CA LYS A 438 5.75 -17.20 11.53
C LYS A 438 5.81 -17.44 10.04
N SER A 439 4.66 -17.83 9.51
CA SER A 439 4.42 -17.88 8.08
C SER A 439 3.18 -17.06 7.76
N TYR A 440 3.18 -16.49 6.57
CA TYR A 440 2.12 -15.67 6.02
C TYR A 440 1.80 -16.18 4.62
N GLY A 441 0.58 -15.96 4.17
CA GLY A 441 0.21 -16.31 2.81
C GLY A 441 -1.05 -15.62 2.32
N THR A 442 -1.33 -15.84 1.05
CA THR A 442 -2.55 -15.42 0.38
C THR A 442 -3.07 -16.57 -0.44
N TYR A 443 -4.37 -16.83 -0.31
CA TYR A 443 -5.08 -17.87 -1.05
C TYR A 443 -5.94 -17.22 -2.13
N TRP A 444 -5.93 -17.79 -3.33
CA TRP A 444 -6.77 -17.33 -4.44
C TRP A 444 -8.15 -17.99 -4.43
N ILE A 445 -9.22 -17.22 -4.18
CA ILE A 445 -10.59 -17.72 -4.02
C ILE A 445 -11.48 -17.68 -5.27
N GLY A 446 -10.89 -17.72 -6.46
CA GLY A 446 -11.67 -17.95 -7.68
C GLY A 446 -12.38 -16.74 -8.30
N PRO A 447 -13.10 -16.97 -9.42
CA PRO A 447 -13.79 -15.96 -10.23
C PRO A 447 -15.01 -15.26 -9.58
N GLY A 448 -15.10 -15.18 -8.26
CA GLY A 448 -16.22 -14.50 -7.58
C GLY A 448 -15.85 -13.87 -6.24
N GLY A 449 -14.63 -14.14 -5.75
CA GLY A 449 -14.16 -13.71 -4.43
C GLY A 449 -13.14 -12.57 -4.48
N TYR A 450 -13.06 -11.85 -5.58
CA TYR A 450 -11.98 -10.90 -5.90
C TYR A 450 -11.74 -9.78 -4.89
N LEU A 451 -12.77 -9.43 -4.10
CA LEU A 451 -12.68 -8.43 -3.03
C LEU A 451 -12.26 -9.03 -1.68
N ASN A 452 -12.39 -10.34 -1.50
CA ASN A 452 -12.15 -11.04 -0.24
C ASN A 452 -10.92 -11.94 -0.36
N LYS A 453 -9.76 -11.33 -0.62
CA LYS A 453 -8.49 -12.06 -0.60
C LYS A 453 -8.22 -12.57 0.80
N VAL A 454 -8.05 -13.88 0.88
CA VAL A 454 -7.91 -14.56 2.16
C VAL A 454 -6.47 -14.43 2.62
N LYS A 455 -6.27 -13.56 3.61
CA LYS A 455 -5.01 -13.45 4.33
C LYS A 455 -4.88 -14.72 5.17
N MET A 456 -3.80 -15.47 4.96
CA MET A 456 -3.46 -16.62 5.78
C MET A 456 -2.28 -16.30 6.68
N GLU A 457 -2.31 -16.81 7.90
CA GLU A 457 -1.20 -16.72 8.85
C GLU A 457 -0.98 -18.06 9.55
N GLY A 458 0.22 -18.28 10.06
CA GLY A 458 0.49 -19.44 10.89
C GLY A 458 1.96 -19.56 11.27
N THR A 459 2.47 -20.79 11.24
CA THR A 459 3.75 -21.15 11.84
C THR A 459 4.70 -21.73 10.82
N PHE A 460 5.99 -21.60 11.13
CA PHE A 460 7.10 -22.16 10.36
C PHE A 460 8.12 -22.80 11.31
N SER A 461 8.70 -23.93 10.90
CA SER A 461 9.88 -24.53 11.50
C SER A 461 10.76 -25.25 10.49
N SER A 462 12.06 -25.35 10.78
CA SER A 462 13.01 -26.13 9.97
C SER A 462 14.28 -26.44 10.74
N ASP A 463 14.98 -27.51 10.37
CA ASP A 463 16.34 -27.76 10.80
C ASP A 463 17.34 -27.41 9.70
N VAL A 464 18.40 -26.70 10.06
CA VAL A 464 19.52 -26.34 9.18
C VAL A 464 20.79 -26.98 9.70
N SER A 465 21.48 -27.69 8.82
CA SER A 465 22.83 -28.19 9.07
C SER A 465 23.82 -27.45 8.18
N PHE A 466 24.66 -26.61 8.78
CA PHE A 466 25.59 -25.79 8.03
C PHE A 466 26.75 -26.61 7.45
N SER A 467 27.14 -27.71 8.10
CA SER A 467 28.20 -28.60 7.63
C SER A 467 27.79 -29.43 6.42
N SER A 468 26.59 -30.01 6.45
CA SER A 468 26.05 -30.76 5.30
C SER A 468 25.41 -29.87 4.25
N ARG A 469 25.24 -28.57 4.52
CA ARG A 469 24.58 -27.61 3.63
C ARG A 469 23.16 -28.05 3.26
N THR A 470 22.41 -28.51 4.26
CA THR A 470 21.05 -29.02 4.07
C THR A 470 20.03 -28.32 4.95
N ILE A 471 18.79 -28.30 4.46
CA ILE A 471 17.58 -28.00 5.21
C ILE A 471 16.76 -29.27 5.29
N SER A 472 16.23 -29.58 6.47
CA SER A 472 15.38 -30.74 6.73
C SER A 472 14.25 -30.37 7.66
N ASN A 473 13.23 -31.22 7.75
CA ASN A 473 12.07 -31.00 8.62
C ASN A 473 11.45 -29.61 8.40
N PHE A 474 11.41 -29.17 7.13
CA PHE A 474 10.79 -27.91 6.78
C PHE A 474 9.28 -28.10 6.86
N ASP A 475 8.69 -27.46 7.86
CA ASP A 475 7.28 -27.50 8.16
C ASP A 475 6.71 -26.07 8.18
N LEU A 476 5.59 -25.89 7.51
CA LEU A 476 4.87 -24.64 7.41
C LEU A 476 3.38 -24.93 7.37
N SER A 477 2.60 -24.15 8.12
CA SER A 477 1.14 -24.24 8.09
C SER A 477 0.56 -22.85 8.24
N VAL A 478 -0.31 -22.46 7.30
CA VAL A 478 -1.04 -21.19 7.32
C VAL A 478 -2.52 -21.44 7.09
N SER A 479 -3.37 -20.63 7.72
CA SER A 479 -4.82 -20.67 7.51
C SER A 479 -5.46 -19.29 7.63
N GLY A 480 -6.62 -19.13 7.00
CA GLY A 480 -7.42 -17.90 7.00
C GLY A 480 -8.73 -18.14 6.25
N ASP A 481 -9.83 -17.51 6.68
CA ASP A 481 -11.17 -17.57 6.06
C ASP A 481 -11.62 -18.96 5.53
N GLY A 482 -11.32 -20.03 6.29
CA GLY A 482 -11.69 -21.41 5.93
C GLY A 482 -10.76 -22.10 4.93
N HIS A 483 -9.73 -21.41 4.45
CA HIS A 483 -8.68 -21.94 3.59
C HIS A 483 -7.38 -22.20 4.37
N ASN A 484 -6.56 -23.13 3.86
CA ASN A 484 -5.25 -23.44 4.43
C ASN A 484 -4.22 -23.89 3.38
N ALA A 485 -2.95 -23.68 3.69
CA ALA A 485 -1.84 -24.26 2.95
C ALA A 485 -0.79 -24.80 3.93
N SER A 486 -0.15 -25.92 3.58
CA SER A 486 0.85 -26.56 4.41
C SER A 486 1.96 -27.22 3.62
N ILE A 487 3.18 -27.13 4.14
CA ILE A 487 4.35 -27.90 3.72
C ILE A 487 4.76 -28.72 4.95
N SER A 488 4.98 -30.02 4.80
CA SER A 488 5.42 -30.85 5.93
C SER A 488 6.57 -31.76 5.56
N ASN A 489 7.58 -31.83 6.43
CA ASN A 489 8.77 -32.66 6.29
C ASN A 489 9.48 -32.49 4.92
N ALA A 490 9.48 -31.27 4.39
CA ALA A 490 10.25 -30.96 3.18
C ALA A 490 11.74 -30.79 3.53
N SER A 491 12.57 -30.91 2.52
CA SER A 491 14.01 -30.73 2.61
C SER A 491 14.53 -29.91 1.43
N GLY A 492 15.75 -29.42 1.56
CA GLY A 492 16.40 -28.59 0.57
C GLY A 492 17.91 -28.53 0.78
N SER A 493 18.58 -27.75 -0.05
CA SER A 493 20.03 -27.57 0.05
C SER A 493 20.45 -26.15 -0.28
N PHE A 494 21.60 -25.74 0.28
CA PHE A 494 22.23 -24.47 -0.07
C PHE A 494 22.97 -24.57 -1.41
N SER A 495 23.01 -23.46 -2.15
CA SER A 495 23.80 -23.38 -3.38
C SER A 495 25.27 -23.10 -3.06
N GLY A 496 26.07 -24.17 -2.96
CA GLY A 496 27.50 -24.08 -2.66
C GLY A 496 27.78 -23.45 -1.28
N SER A 497 28.58 -22.37 -1.25
CA SER A 497 28.84 -21.59 -0.03
C SER A 497 27.82 -20.47 0.22
N SER A 498 26.84 -20.29 -0.66
CA SER A 498 25.80 -19.27 -0.48
C SER A 498 24.85 -19.62 0.66
N SER A 499 24.33 -18.61 1.34
CA SER A 499 23.20 -18.74 2.27
C SER A 499 21.85 -18.92 1.58
N HIS A 500 21.79 -18.76 0.25
CA HIS A 500 20.61 -19.09 -0.54
C HIS A 500 20.38 -20.61 -0.59
N PHE A 501 19.12 -21.01 -0.42
CA PHE A 501 18.67 -22.39 -0.57
C PHE A 501 17.39 -22.46 -1.40
N ALA A 502 17.17 -23.64 -1.98
CA ALA A 502 15.92 -24.06 -2.57
C ALA A 502 15.44 -25.36 -1.91
N LEU A 503 14.14 -25.46 -1.67
CA LEU A 503 13.49 -26.71 -1.28
C LEU A 503 13.35 -27.62 -2.50
N ASP A 504 13.53 -28.92 -2.28
CA ASP A 504 13.20 -29.92 -3.29
C ASP A 504 11.69 -30.09 -3.33
N GLY A 505 11.05 -29.69 -4.42
CA GLY A 505 9.61 -29.86 -4.62
C GLY A 505 9.14 -31.31 -4.49
N ASN A 506 10.01 -32.30 -4.74
CA ASN A 506 9.69 -33.72 -4.56
C ASN A 506 9.78 -34.20 -3.11
N SER A 507 10.33 -33.39 -2.22
CA SER A 507 10.45 -33.71 -0.80
C SER A 507 9.22 -33.27 -0.01
N GLY A 508 8.95 -33.97 1.09
CA GLY A 508 7.84 -33.65 2.00
C GLY A 508 6.47 -33.80 1.36
N GLN A 509 5.48 -33.15 1.97
CA GLN A 509 4.11 -33.07 1.47
C GLN A 509 3.70 -31.61 1.38
N TRP A 510 3.12 -31.22 0.25
CA TRP A 510 2.66 -29.86 -0.03
C TRP A 510 1.17 -29.93 -0.27
N LYS A 511 0.37 -29.19 0.51
CA LYS A 511 -1.09 -29.27 0.45
C LYS A 511 -1.74 -27.89 0.48
N ILE A 512 -2.82 -27.76 -0.28
CA ILE A 512 -3.71 -26.60 -0.32
C ILE A 512 -5.12 -27.12 -0.03
N ASP A 513 -5.74 -26.66 1.06
CA ASP A 513 -7.02 -27.18 1.57
C ASP A 513 -7.05 -28.71 1.69
N GLY A 514 -5.95 -29.29 2.17
CA GLY A 514 -5.79 -30.74 2.30
C GLY A 514 -5.55 -31.51 0.99
N ILE A 515 -5.58 -30.86 -0.17
CA ILE A 515 -5.31 -31.44 -1.49
C ILE A 515 -3.83 -31.27 -1.82
N SER A 516 -3.16 -32.31 -2.31
CA SER A 516 -1.74 -32.22 -2.68
C SER A 516 -1.52 -31.24 -3.84
N ALA A 517 -0.52 -30.37 -3.73
CA ALA A 517 -0.06 -29.53 -4.85
C ALA A 517 0.55 -30.38 -5.98
N GLY A 518 0.53 -29.86 -7.21
CA GLY A 518 1.20 -30.46 -8.35
C GLY A 518 2.72 -30.54 -8.13
N VAL A 519 3.41 -31.44 -8.84
CA VAL A 519 4.86 -31.62 -8.66
C VAL A 519 5.65 -30.44 -9.23
N ASP A 520 5.25 -29.96 -10.40
CA ASP A 520 5.87 -28.83 -11.11
C ASP A 520 5.36 -27.47 -10.61
N ASP A 521 4.38 -27.50 -9.72
CA ASP A 521 3.52 -26.38 -9.34
C ASP A 521 3.84 -25.89 -7.93
N LYS A 522 5.06 -26.09 -7.45
CA LYS A 522 5.48 -25.74 -6.09
C LYS A 522 6.95 -25.37 -5.99
N GLY A 523 7.23 -24.42 -5.12
CA GLY A 523 8.59 -23.96 -4.88
C GLY A 523 8.72 -23.29 -3.52
N GLY A 524 9.90 -23.39 -2.93
CA GLY A 524 10.25 -22.71 -1.69
C GLY A 524 11.71 -22.28 -1.74
N TYR A 525 11.95 -20.99 -1.54
CA TYR A 525 13.27 -20.38 -1.69
C TYR A 525 13.53 -19.45 -0.52
N GLY A 526 14.75 -19.45 -0.01
CA GLY A 526 15.07 -18.65 1.16
C GLY A 526 16.55 -18.44 1.38
N SER A 527 16.87 -17.66 2.39
CA SER A 527 18.23 -17.44 2.87
C SER A 527 18.30 -17.53 4.38
N VAL A 528 19.50 -17.80 4.87
CA VAL A 528 19.88 -17.54 6.27
C VAL A 528 20.44 -16.11 6.36
N TYR A 529 20.03 -15.38 7.40
CA TYR A 529 20.37 -13.99 7.64
C TYR A 529 21.10 -13.81 8.98
N GLY A 530 21.92 -12.76 9.05
CA GLY A 530 22.76 -12.43 10.19
C GLY A 530 24.13 -13.13 10.16
N PRO A 531 25.13 -12.57 10.86
CA PRO A 531 26.51 -13.02 10.77
C PRO A 531 26.76 -14.44 11.31
N ASN A 532 25.91 -14.95 12.21
CA ASN A 532 26.00 -16.31 12.74
C ASN A 532 24.83 -17.19 12.31
N GLY A 533 24.09 -16.75 11.29
CA GLY A 533 22.87 -17.37 10.84
C GLY A 533 21.78 -17.36 11.90
N GLU A 534 21.59 -16.24 12.59
CA GLU A 534 20.62 -16.12 13.68
C GLU A 534 19.17 -16.18 13.19
N ARG A 535 18.94 -15.95 11.89
CA ARG A 535 17.62 -15.83 11.28
C ARG A 535 17.54 -16.62 9.99
N ILE A 536 16.34 -17.01 9.60
CA ILE A 536 16.03 -17.63 8.31
C ILE A 536 14.76 -16.99 7.75
N GLY A 537 14.67 -16.85 6.44
CA GLY A 537 13.45 -16.34 5.81
C GLY A 537 13.44 -16.54 4.31
N GLY A 538 12.25 -16.49 3.73
CA GLY A 538 12.05 -16.78 2.31
C GLY A 538 10.59 -16.74 1.89
N VAL A 539 10.35 -17.24 0.70
CA VAL A 539 9.02 -17.31 0.06
C VAL A 539 8.68 -18.73 -0.34
N TRP A 540 7.39 -18.98 -0.50
CA TRP A 540 6.85 -20.24 -0.96
C TRP A 540 5.67 -19.99 -1.91
N GLY A 541 5.50 -20.88 -2.87
CA GLY A 541 4.38 -20.91 -3.80
C GLY A 541 3.95 -22.35 -4.02
N MET A 542 2.64 -22.57 -4.14
CA MET A 542 2.08 -23.84 -4.56
C MET A 542 0.75 -23.66 -5.24
N HIS A 543 0.48 -24.48 -6.25
CA HIS A 543 -0.82 -24.60 -6.86
C HIS A 543 -1.23 -26.04 -7.20
N ASN A 544 -2.51 -26.20 -7.49
CA ASN A 544 -3.10 -27.42 -8.00
C ASN A 544 -4.09 -27.05 -9.10
N ASP A 545 -3.67 -27.26 -10.36
CA ASP A 545 -4.48 -26.92 -11.54
C ASP A 545 -5.79 -27.68 -11.62
N ALA A 546 -5.79 -28.97 -11.24
CA ALA A 546 -6.97 -29.83 -11.31
C ALA A 546 -8.12 -29.33 -10.42
N SER A 547 -7.79 -28.69 -9.29
CA SER A 547 -8.75 -28.11 -8.36
C SER A 547 -8.79 -26.58 -8.40
N ASN A 548 -7.99 -25.96 -9.27
CA ASN A 548 -7.83 -24.51 -9.43
C ASN A 548 -7.59 -23.79 -8.09
N LYS A 549 -6.66 -24.33 -7.29
CA LYS A 549 -6.29 -23.79 -5.99
C LYS A 549 -4.87 -23.28 -6.02
N HIS A 550 -4.67 -22.05 -5.57
CA HIS A 550 -3.38 -21.35 -5.63
C HIS A 550 -3.11 -20.67 -4.30
N ALA A 551 -1.90 -20.84 -3.78
CA ALA A 551 -1.46 -20.22 -2.54
C ALA A 551 0.01 -19.84 -2.61
N VAL A 552 0.31 -18.62 -2.19
CA VAL A 552 1.69 -18.11 -2.09
C VAL A 552 1.91 -17.45 -0.74
N GLY A 553 3.17 -17.29 -0.34
CA GLY A 553 3.46 -16.63 0.92
C GLY A 553 4.94 -16.47 1.27
N ALA A 554 5.16 -15.97 2.48
CA ALA A 554 6.48 -15.79 3.06
C ALA A 554 6.60 -16.50 4.40
N PHE A 555 7.82 -16.87 4.78
CA PHE A 555 8.14 -17.40 6.10
C PHE A 555 9.34 -16.70 6.69
N LYS A 556 9.38 -16.67 8.02
CA LYS A 556 10.50 -16.13 8.78
C LYS A 556 10.67 -16.90 10.08
N GLY A 557 11.91 -17.15 10.46
CA GLY A 557 12.27 -17.90 11.65
C GLY A 557 13.48 -17.35 12.39
N ASN A 558 13.52 -17.62 13.68
CA ASN A 558 14.67 -17.41 14.54
C ASN A 558 15.27 -18.76 14.90
N LYS A 559 16.59 -18.80 14.95
CA LYS A 559 17.39 -19.91 15.50
C LYS A 559 17.06 -20.19 16.97
#